data_AF-A0A1I3UZP5-F1
#
_entry.id   AF-A0A1I3UZP5-F1
#
_cell.length_a   1.000
_cell.length_b   1.000
_cell.length_c   1.000
_cell.angle_alpha   90.00
_cell.angle_beta   90.00
_cell.angle_gamma   90.00
#
_symmetry.space_group_name_H-M   'P 1'
#
loop_
_entity.id
_entity.type
_entity.pdbx_description
1 polymer ?
#
loop_
_entity_poly.entity_id
_entity_poly.type
_entity_poly.pdbx_seq_one_letter_code
_entity_poly.pdbx_strand_id
1 'polypeptide(L)' 'MKLFSRFFGRRDSNLTTALERQRLGKTMPGQTAAMAGARLGVLVN' A
#
# COMPACT_ATOMS: atom_id res chain seq x y z
N MET A 1 1.52 -10.28 -24.83
CA MET A 1 2.11 -10.44 -23.48
C MET A 1 1.38 -9.55 -22.47
N LYS A 2 0.26 -10.01 -21.90
CA LYS A 2 -0.57 -9.22 -20.95
C LYS A 2 -0.24 -9.46 -19.47
N LEU A 3 0.63 -10.44 -19.19
CA LEU A 3 1.01 -10.79 -17.81
C LEU A 3 1.92 -9.71 -17.20
N PHE A 4 2.88 -9.20 -17.98
CA PHE A 4 3.84 -8.20 -17.50
C PHE A 4 3.22 -6.80 -17.33
N SER A 5 2.19 -6.44 -18.11
CA SER A 5 1.56 -5.12 -18.00
C SER A 5 0.88 -4.88 -16.63
N ARG A 6 0.54 -5.94 -15.90
CA ARG A 6 -0.01 -5.82 -14.53
C ARG A 6 1.05 -5.51 -13.48
N PHE A 7 2.31 -5.88 -13.71
CA PHE A 7 3.41 -5.61 -12.78
C PHE A 7 3.93 -4.17 -12.89
N PHE A 8 3.82 -3.56 -14.06
CA PHE A 8 4.34 -2.20 -14.33
C PHE A 8 3.27 -1.11 -14.35
N GLY A 9 1.99 -1.46 -14.19
CA GLY A 9 0.89 -0.51 -14.05
C GLY A 9 0.92 0.18 -12.68
N ARG A 10 1.89 1.08 -12.46
CA ARG A 10 1.88 1.98 -11.30
C ARG A 10 0.68 2.90 -11.44
N ARG A 11 -0.22 2.87 -10.44
CA ARG A 11 -1.29 3.87 -10.34
C ARG A 11 -0.64 5.17 -9.88
N ASP A 12 -0.87 6.26 -10.62
CA ASP A 12 -0.47 7.60 -10.19
C ASP A 12 -1.05 7.88 -8.80
N SER A 13 -0.16 8.01 -7.81
CA SER A 13 -0.55 8.33 -6.45
C SER A 13 -0.44 9.84 -6.26
N ASN A 14 -1.55 10.48 -5.89
CA ASN A 14 -1.55 11.88 -5.51
C ASN A 14 -0.60 12.12 -4.32
N LEU A 15 0.25 13.15 -4.43
CA LEU A 15 1.30 13.49 -3.46
C LEU A 15 0.73 13.74 -2.06
N THR A 16 -0.43 14.40 -1.99
CA THR A 16 -1.13 14.68 -0.72
C THR A 16 -1.56 13.39 -0.03
N THR A 17 -2.11 12.45 -0.81
CA THR A 17 -2.51 11.12 -0.32
C THR A 17 -1.29 10.32 0.15
N ALA A 18 -0.13 10.46 -0.50
CA ALA A 18 1.09 9.78 -0.08
C ALA A 18 1.59 10.30 1.28
N LEU A 19 1.58 11.63 1.49
CA LEU A 19 2.00 12.25 2.74
C LEU A 19 1.07 11.90 3.91
N GLU A 20 -0.25 11.93 3.70
CA GLU A 20 -1.20 11.52 4.73
C GLU A 20 -1.02 10.05 5.11
N ARG A 21 -0.76 9.18 4.12
CA ARG A 21 -0.49 7.76 4.37
C ARG A 21 0.80 7.56 5.17
N GLN A 22 1.81 8.41 4.97
CA GLN A 22 3.04 8.40 5.76
C GLN A 22 2.83 8.87 7.21
N ARG A 23 1.97 9.89 7.41
CA ARG A 23 1.58 10.35 8.76
C ARG A 23 0.82 9.26 9.51
N LEU A 24 -0.15 8.63 8.86
CA LEU A 24 -0.89 7.49 9.41
C LEU A 24 0.02 6.32 9.76
N GLY A 25 1.05 6.03 8.96
CA GLY A 25 2.05 5.01 9.30
C GLY A 25 2.80 5.29 10.60
N LYS A 26 2.96 6.56 10.99
CA LYS A 26 3.63 6.95 12.25
C LYS A 26 2.69 6.92 13.45
N THR A 27 1.41 7.27 13.27
CA THR A 27 0.44 7.32 14.37
C THR A 27 -0.27 5.98 14.60
N MET A 28 -0.33 5.14 13.56
CA MET A 28 -1.06 3.88 13.54
C MET A 28 -0.24 2.80 12.78
N PRO A 29 0.93 2.40 13.31
CA PRO A 29 1.82 1.45 12.65
C PRO A 29 1.19 0.05 12.52
N GLY A 30 0.45 -0.42 13.53
CA GLY A 30 -0.19 -1.75 13.51
C GLY A 30 -1.27 -1.89 12.43
N GLN A 31 -2.17 -0.93 12.31
CA GLN A 31 -3.20 -0.95 11.25
C GLN A 31 -2.59 -0.75 9.86
N THR A 32 -1.57 0.11 9.75
CA THR A 32 -0.86 0.33 8.49
C THR A 32 -0.14 -0.95 8.05
N ALA A 33 0.50 -1.66 8.98
CA ALA A 33 1.13 -2.94 8.74
C ALA A 33 0.10 -4.02 8.37
N ALA A 34 -1.04 -4.08 9.05
CA ALA A 34 -2.14 -5.00 8.71
C ALA A 34 -2.69 -4.74 7.29
N MET A 35 -2.91 -3.46 6.93
CA MET A 35 -3.32 -3.07 5.58
C MET A 35 -2.26 -3.38 4.52
N ALA A 36 -0.97 -3.19 4.82
CA ALA A 36 0.12 -3.53 3.92
C ALA A 36 0.27 -5.05 3.76
N GLY A 37 0.15 -5.82 4.84
CA GLY A 37 0.14 -7.28 4.85
C GLY A 37 -1.01 -7.86 4.06
N ALA A 38 -2.23 -7.32 4.24
CA ALA A 38 -3.41 -7.73 3.47
C ALA A 38 -3.22 -7.52 1.95
N ARG A 39 -2.50 -6.47 1.53
CA ARG A 39 -2.14 -6.25 0.11
C ARG A 39 -1.12 -7.24 -0.42
N LEU A 40 -0.26 -7.76 0.45
CA LEU A 40 0.72 -8.81 0.13
C LEU A 40 0.14 -10.23 0.27
N GLY A 41 -1.14 -10.36 0.64
CA GLY A 41 -1.79 -11.65 0.88
C GLY A 41 -1.44 -12.31 2.22
N VAL A 42 -0.76 -11.57 3.11
CA VAL A 42 -0.41 -12.03 4.45
C VAL A 42 -1.45 -11.49 5.43
N LEU A 43 -2.46 -12.30 5.74
CA LEU A 43 -3.32 -12.09 6.90
C LEU A 43 -2.46 -12.35 8.15
N VAL A 44 -2.08 -11.30 8.86
CA VAL A 44 -1.60 -11.43 10.24
C VAL A 44 -2.84 -11.56 11.11
N ASN A 45 -3.11 -12.78 11.57
CA ASN A 45 -4.01 -13.05 12.69
C ASN A 45 -3.22 -12.83 13.99
#